data_AF-A0A5M4BAX3-F1
#
_entry.id   AF-A0A5M4BAX3-F1
#
_cell.length_a   1.000
_cell.length_b   1.000
_cell.length_c   1.000
_cell.angle_alpha   90.00
_cell.angle_beta   90.00
_cell.angle_gamma   90.00
#
_symmetry.space_group_name_H-M   'P 1'
#
loop_
_entity.id
_entity.type
_entity.pdbx_description
1 polymer ?
#
loop_
_entity_poly.entity_id
_entity_poly.type
_entity_poly.pdbx_seq_one_letter_code
_entity_poly.pdbx_strand_id
1 'polypeptide(L)'
;MKEFIQSLFRTTEERVKNPIIGAFLTSWIIFNWKPILFIIFSPKIIEEKIEYIQSNFSSICFLFVYPIFSTIFYVLALPYLNLLVDVLLKYPLIKRNSILINKQKQSIENQRELAIEEIKLEEAKTDFRERNNHNKMVETLQSKIRELETNLDKEKERYEELLSKLREELEKQKEIASTEMKNFEQQYSNSRKQIAELNELLFEKDKIIQVFKLNYSTGENANIIRLPNGEIIIELREDNYTHYYNLETGSKYNEGDFERYYRMISGHYDSPQRDFP
;
A
#
# COMPACT_ATOMS: atom_id res chain seq x y z
N MET A 1 41.42 91.19 25.66
CA MET A 1 42.74 90.49 25.67
C MET A 1 42.67 89.07 25.13
N LYS A 2 41.76 88.20 25.60
CA LYS A 2 41.60 86.84 25.06
C LYS A 2 41.39 86.81 23.54
N GLU A 3 40.51 87.65 22.98
CA GLU A 3 40.21 87.64 21.53
C GLU A 3 41.37 88.11 20.65
N PHE A 4 42.19 89.06 21.12
CA PHE A 4 43.39 89.53 20.41
C PHE A 4 44.52 88.48 20.44
N ILE A 5 44.66 87.81 21.58
CA ILE A 5 45.56 86.66 21.72
C ILE A 5 45.07 85.52 20.81
N GLN A 6 43.77 85.24 20.76
CA GLN A 6 43.18 84.20 19.92
C GLN A 6 43.28 84.49 18.42
N SER A 7 43.15 85.75 17.98
CA SER A 7 43.32 86.14 16.58
C SER A 7 44.79 86.10 16.14
N LEU A 8 45.73 86.49 17.01
CA LEU A 8 47.16 86.31 16.78
C LEU A 8 47.56 84.83 16.75
N PHE A 9 47.03 84.01 17.66
CA PHE A 9 47.27 82.57 17.66
C PHE A 9 46.70 81.91 16.40
N ARG A 10 45.49 82.25 15.95
CA ARG A 10 44.91 81.71 14.69
C ARG A 10 45.73 82.08 13.45
N THR A 11 46.17 83.34 13.36
CA THR A 11 47.01 83.82 12.24
C THR A 11 48.41 83.18 12.26
N THR A 12 48.92 82.90 13.46
CA THR A 12 50.21 82.21 13.65
C THR A 12 50.06 80.70 13.40
N GLU A 13 48.94 80.09 13.77
CA GLU A 13 48.61 78.68 13.57
C GLU A 13 48.56 78.32 12.08
N GLU A 14 48.02 79.19 11.23
CA GLU A 14 48.03 78.99 9.78
C GLU A 14 49.43 79.06 9.15
N ARG A 15 50.36 79.83 9.76
CA ARG A 15 51.74 79.98 9.27
C ARG A 15 52.70 78.94 9.87
N VAL A 16 52.47 78.51 11.10
CA VAL A 16 53.21 77.43 11.79
C VAL A 16 52.90 76.05 11.17
N LYS A 17 51.79 75.91 10.41
CA LYS A 17 51.53 74.75 9.56
C LYS A 17 52.57 74.57 8.43
N ASN A 18 53.36 75.60 8.11
CA ASN A 18 54.50 75.43 7.23
C ASN A 18 55.64 74.74 8.01
N PRO A 19 56.04 73.51 7.63
CA PRO A 19 57.05 72.74 8.36
C PRO A 19 58.39 73.47 8.47
N ILE A 20 58.71 74.36 7.53
CA ILE A 20 59.93 75.19 7.58
C ILE A 20 59.83 76.25 8.66
N ILE A 21 58.68 76.90 8.82
CA ILE A 21 58.48 77.97 9.81
C ILE A 21 58.50 77.38 11.22
N GLY A 22 57.81 76.25 11.43
CA GLY A 22 57.84 75.53 12.70
C GLY A 22 59.26 75.06 13.07
N ALA A 23 59.98 74.42 12.13
CA ALA A 23 61.34 73.94 12.35
C ALA A 23 62.38 75.07 12.50
N PHE A 24 62.13 76.24 11.90
CA PHE A 24 62.94 77.44 12.12
C PHE A 24 62.74 78.02 13.50
N LEU A 25 61.50 78.18 13.94
CA LEU A 25 61.22 78.70 15.28
C LEU A 25 61.80 77.78 16.37
N THR A 26 61.65 76.46 16.24
CA THR A 26 62.22 75.51 17.20
C THR A 26 63.74 75.54 17.18
N SER A 27 64.37 75.53 16.01
CA SER A 27 65.83 75.63 15.89
C SER A 27 66.37 76.95 16.44
N TRP A 28 65.69 78.07 16.16
CA TRP A 28 66.06 79.39 16.68
C TRP A 28 66.04 79.45 18.20
N ILE A 29 65.00 78.89 18.84
CA ILE A 29 64.91 78.78 20.31
C ILE A 29 66.04 77.89 20.85
N ILE A 30 66.34 76.76 20.19
CA ILE A 30 67.41 75.85 20.60
C ILE A 30 68.78 76.52 20.56
N PHE A 31 69.10 77.29 19.53
CA PHE A 31 70.40 77.97 19.44
C PHE A 31 70.48 79.25 20.30
N ASN A 32 69.35 79.93 20.51
CA ASN A 32 69.25 81.16 21.31
C ASN A 32 68.73 80.92 22.74
N TRP A 33 68.86 79.69 23.25
CA TRP A 33 68.35 79.33 24.58
C TRP A 33 68.98 80.16 25.72
N LYS A 34 70.27 80.50 25.62
CA LYS A 34 71.01 81.26 26.65
C LYS A 34 70.45 82.68 26.85
N PRO A 35 70.33 83.54 25.82
CA PRO A 35 69.73 84.86 25.99
C PRO A 35 68.27 84.78 26.44
N ILE A 36 67.49 83.80 25.93
CA ILE A 36 66.08 83.61 26.35
C ILE A 36 66.00 83.31 27.85
N LEU A 37 66.76 82.33 28.34
CA LEU A 37 66.79 82.00 29.77
C LEU A 37 67.34 83.17 30.59
N PHE A 38 68.33 83.90 30.09
CA PHE A 38 68.89 85.06 30.79
C PHE A 38 67.87 86.19 30.95
N ILE A 39 67.06 86.51 29.94
CA ILE A 39 65.99 87.52 30.06
C ILE A 39 64.97 87.10 31.12
N ILE A 40 64.55 85.83 31.08
CA ILE A 40 63.44 85.31 31.90
C ILE A 40 63.87 85.12 33.36
N PHE A 41 65.06 84.56 33.61
CA PHE A 41 65.47 84.09 34.93
C PHE A 41 66.53 84.95 35.63
N SER A 42 67.20 85.88 34.93
CA SER A 42 68.19 86.74 35.60
C SER A 42 67.51 87.74 36.54
N PRO A 43 68.04 87.99 37.75
CA PRO A 43 67.51 88.97 38.69
C PRO A 43 67.87 90.43 38.35
N LYS A 44 68.63 90.66 37.26
CA LYS A 44 69.05 92.00 36.82
C LYS A 44 67.87 92.86 36.31
N ILE A 45 68.06 94.17 36.36
CA ILE A 45 67.13 95.16 35.78
C ILE A 45 67.09 95.01 34.25
N ILE A 46 65.99 95.39 33.63
CA ILE A 46 65.73 95.09 32.21
C ILE A 46 66.76 95.76 31.27
N GLU A 47 67.23 96.94 31.63
CA GLU A 47 68.24 97.70 30.90
C GLU A 47 69.57 96.94 30.88
N GLU A 48 70.02 96.45 32.02
CA GLU A 48 71.24 95.65 32.14
C GLU A 48 71.13 94.31 31.41
N LYS A 49 69.93 93.72 31.37
CA LYS A 49 69.67 92.48 30.61
C LYS A 49 69.84 92.70 29.11
N ILE A 50 69.25 93.77 28.59
CA ILE A 50 69.31 94.11 27.17
C ILE A 50 70.75 94.44 26.77
N GLU A 51 71.47 95.25 27.55
CA GLU A 51 72.86 95.61 27.27
C GLU A 51 73.79 94.38 27.32
N TYR A 52 73.57 93.47 28.27
CA TYR A 52 74.33 92.22 28.36
C TYR A 52 74.09 91.33 27.13
N ILE A 53 72.85 91.26 26.64
CA ILE A 53 72.52 90.46 25.46
C ILE A 53 73.09 91.08 24.19
N GLN A 54 73.02 92.40 24.08
CA GLN A 54 73.57 93.14 22.95
C GLN A 54 75.10 92.98 22.87
N SER A 55 75.79 92.93 24.01
CA SER A 55 77.24 92.77 24.05
C SER A 55 77.71 91.31 23.88
N ASN A 56 76.94 90.32 24.33
CA ASN A 56 77.41 88.91 24.40
C ASN A 56 76.71 87.95 23.43
N PHE A 57 75.51 88.26 22.94
CA PHE A 57 74.69 87.34 22.13
C PHE A 57 74.26 87.92 20.76
N SER A 58 74.87 89.02 20.31
CA SER A 58 74.56 89.67 19.02
C SER A 58 75.21 89.04 17.79
N SER A 59 75.76 87.83 17.91
CA SER A 59 76.39 87.18 16.76
C SER A 59 75.34 86.74 15.74
N ILE A 60 75.41 87.30 14.53
CA ILE A 60 74.49 87.00 13.43
C ILE A 60 74.46 85.51 13.08
N CYS A 61 75.58 84.81 13.29
CA CYS A 61 75.71 83.37 13.02
C CYS A 61 74.80 82.54 13.94
N PHE A 62 74.75 82.88 15.23
CA PHE A 62 73.90 82.19 16.21
C PHE A 62 72.44 82.62 16.12
N LEU A 63 72.19 83.88 15.74
CA LEU A 63 70.84 84.41 15.61
C LEU A 63 70.10 83.89 14.37
N PHE A 64 70.78 83.73 13.24
CA PHE A 64 70.09 83.38 11.99
C PHE A 64 70.73 82.24 11.21
N VAL A 65 72.06 82.21 11.06
CA VAL A 65 72.73 81.24 10.16
C VAL A 65 72.60 79.80 10.66
N TYR A 66 72.94 79.52 11.92
CA TYR A 66 72.82 78.16 12.47
C TYR A 66 71.36 77.67 12.56
N PRO A 67 70.40 78.49 13.01
CA PRO A 67 68.98 78.12 12.95
C PRO A 67 68.50 77.78 11.54
N ILE A 68 68.78 78.63 10.52
CA ILE A 68 68.37 78.38 9.13
C ILE A 68 68.98 77.08 8.61
N PHE A 69 70.27 76.85 8.82
CA PHE A 69 70.94 75.65 8.33
C PHE A 69 70.42 74.39 9.02
N SER A 70 70.19 74.43 10.33
CA SER A 70 69.61 73.33 11.09
C SER A 70 68.17 73.05 10.67
N THR A 71 67.38 74.06 10.35
CA THR A 71 66.03 73.90 9.79
C THR A 71 66.06 73.20 8.45
N ILE A 72 66.92 73.64 7.53
CA ILE A 72 67.08 73.01 6.21
C ILE A 72 67.50 71.55 6.38
N PHE A 73 68.48 71.30 7.25
CA PHE A 73 68.92 69.94 7.55
C PHE A 73 67.80 69.08 8.13
N TYR A 74 67.04 69.58 9.12
CA TYR A 74 65.96 68.86 9.76
C TYR A 74 64.80 68.57 8.81
N VAL A 75 64.33 69.57 8.06
CA VAL A 75 63.23 69.43 7.10
C VAL A 75 63.59 68.47 5.97
N LEU A 76 64.85 68.44 5.54
CA LEU A 76 65.32 67.50 4.53
C LEU A 76 65.58 66.11 5.10
N ALA A 77 66.16 65.99 6.30
CA ALA A 77 66.52 64.71 6.89
C ALA A 77 65.31 63.91 7.42
N LEU A 78 64.30 64.60 7.97
CA LEU A 78 63.15 63.97 8.61
C LEU A 78 62.35 63.05 7.66
N PRO A 79 62.02 63.43 6.41
CA PRO A 79 61.37 62.54 5.45
C PRO A 79 62.16 61.27 5.15
N TYR A 80 63.49 61.33 5.07
CA TYR A 80 64.32 60.15 4.82
C TYR A 80 64.41 59.23 6.04
N LEU A 81 64.43 59.80 7.26
CA LEU A 81 64.34 59.01 8.49
C LEU A 81 62.99 58.29 8.57
N ASN A 82 61.89 58.97 8.24
CA ASN A 82 60.56 58.35 8.18
C ASN A 82 60.51 57.23 7.13
N LEU A 83 61.07 57.46 5.93
CA LEU A 83 61.17 56.44 4.89
C LEU A 83 61.97 55.21 5.37
N LEU A 84 63.07 55.40 6.09
CA LEU A 84 63.88 54.32 6.63
C LEU A 84 63.09 53.50 7.66
N VAL A 85 62.35 54.17 8.55
CA VAL A 85 61.47 53.52 9.52
C VAL A 85 60.36 52.72 8.81
N ASP A 86 59.74 53.31 7.78
CA ASP A 86 58.69 52.65 7.00
C ASP A 86 59.21 51.40 6.28
N VAL A 87 60.41 51.46 5.68
CA VAL A 87 61.05 50.30 5.04
C VAL A 87 61.35 49.21 6.05
N LEU A 88 61.86 49.56 7.24
CA LEU A 88 62.15 48.60 8.29
C LEU A 88 60.88 47.91 8.82
N LEU A 89 59.79 48.67 8.95
CA LEU A 89 58.49 48.17 9.44
C LEU A 89 57.66 47.44 8.36
N LYS A 90 57.94 47.66 7.07
CA LYS A 90 57.23 47.02 5.96
C LYS A 90 57.25 45.49 6.04
N TYR A 91 58.40 44.90 6.33
CA TYR A 91 58.54 43.45 6.41
C TYR A 91 57.69 42.80 7.53
N PRO A 92 57.76 43.24 8.80
CA PRO A 92 56.91 42.70 9.86
C PRO A 92 55.42 42.98 9.62
N LEU A 93 55.06 44.11 9.00
CA LEU A 93 53.67 44.40 8.63
C LEU A 93 53.13 43.42 7.58
N ILE A 94 53.87 43.17 6.50
CA ILE A 94 53.48 42.18 5.48
C ILE A 94 53.36 40.79 6.10
N LYS A 95 54.33 40.39 6.94
CA LYS A 95 54.31 39.10 7.63
C LYS A 95 53.10 38.98 8.56
N ARG A 96 52.82 40.01 9.37
CA ARG A 96 51.62 40.06 10.23
C ARG A 96 50.35 39.91 9.41
N ASN A 97 50.23 40.61 8.29
CA ASN A 97 49.05 40.56 7.44
C ASN A 97 48.87 39.16 6.82
N SER A 98 49.96 38.53 6.37
CA SER A 98 49.93 37.15 5.85
C SER A 98 49.49 36.12 6.90
N ILE A 99 49.94 36.26 8.15
CA ILE A 99 49.51 35.41 9.26
C ILE A 99 48.01 35.61 9.53
N LEU A 100 47.53 36.85 9.48
CA LEU A 100 46.12 37.17 9.72
C LEU A 100 45.23 36.57 8.62
N ILE A 101 45.62 36.71 7.36
CA ILE A 101 44.94 36.09 6.21
C ILE A 101 44.95 34.56 6.34
N ASN A 102 46.09 33.95 6.67
CA ASN A 102 46.17 32.50 6.84
C ASN A 102 45.30 32.00 7.99
N LYS A 103 45.24 32.71 9.11
CA LYS A 103 44.31 32.39 10.21
C LYS A 103 42.85 32.48 9.78
N GLN A 104 42.48 33.52 9.03
CA GLN A 104 41.12 33.64 8.49
C GLN A 104 40.80 32.51 7.52
N LYS A 105 41.73 32.18 6.62
CA LYS A 105 41.57 31.08 5.67
C LYS A 105 41.37 29.75 6.41
N GLN A 106 42.21 29.46 7.40
CA GLN A 106 42.08 28.26 8.22
C GLN A 106 40.75 28.22 8.99
N SER A 107 40.30 29.35 9.53
CA SER A 107 38.99 29.43 10.18
C SER A 107 37.85 29.10 9.21
N ILE A 108 37.92 29.58 7.97
CA ILE A 108 36.91 29.29 6.93
C ILE A 108 36.97 27.82 6.52
N GLU A 109 38.17 27.24 6.36
CA GLU A 109 38.33 25.81 6.06
C GLU A 109 37.74 24.94 7.17
N ASN A 110 38.05 25.25 8.44
CA ASN A 110 37.48 24.54 9.58
C ASN A 110 35.95 24.66 9.63
N GLN A 111 35.38 25.84 9.36
CA GLN A 111 33.93 26.03 9.30
C GLN A 111 33.29 25.22 8.17
N ARG A 112 33.95 25.16 7.00
CA ARG A 112 33.50 24.34 5.88
C ARG A 112 33.52 22.86 6.22
N GLU A 113 34.59 22.39 6.87
CA GLU A 113 34.70 21.00 7.30
C GLU A 113 33.61 20.65 8.33
N LEU A 114 33.39 21.50 9.33
CA LEU A 114 32.30 21.34 10.28
C LEU A 114 30.93 21.25 9.60
N ALA A 115 30.65 22.13 8.63
CA ALA A 115 29.39 22.10 7.88
C ALA A 115 29.22 20.80 7.07
N ILE A 116 30.30 20.27 6.48
CA ILE A 116 30.26 18.99 5.77
C ILE A 116 29.97 17.84 6.74
N GLU A 117 30.62 17.81 7.90
CA GLU A 117 30.37 16.78 8.91
C GLU A 117 28.95 16.88 9.50
N GLU A 118 28.40 18.08 9.64
CA GLU A 118 27.01 18.29 10.06
C GLU A 118 26.00 17.76 9.03
N ILE A 119 26.24 18.01 7.73
CA ILE A 119 25.42 17.44 6.64
C ILE A 119 25.47 15.91 6.68
N LYS A 120 26.66 15.30 6.78
CA LYS A 120 26.81 13.84 6.88
C LYS A 120 26.09 13.28 8.11
N LEU A 121 26.14 13.99 9.23
CA LEU A 121 25.45 13.59 10.45
C LEU A 121 23.92 13.62 10.27
N GLU A 122 23.38 14.65 9.62
CA GLU A 122 21.95 14.74 9.32
C GLU A 122 21.50 13.70 8.27
N GLU A 123 22.31 13.43 7.26
CA GLU A 123 22.08 12.33 6.32
C GLU A 123 22.04 10.98 7.06
N ALA A 124 23.02 10.70 7.91
CA ALA A 124 23.05 9.47 8.71
C ALA A 124 21.84 9.34 9.65
N LYS A 125 21.39 10.45 10.27
CA LYS A 125 20.16 10.45 11.08
C LYS A 125 18.92 10.20 10.24
N THR A 126 18.84 10.78 9.05
CA THR A 126 17.72 10.62 8.14
C THR A 126 17.64 9.18 7.66
N ASP A 127 18.76 8.61 7.20
CA ASP A 127 18.89 7.19 6.84
C ASP A 127 18.43 6.28 7.98
N PHE A 128 18.86 6.56 9.22
CA PHE A 128 18.46 5.78 10.38
C PHE A 128 16.95 5.87 10.65
N ARG A 129 16.36 7.07 10.54
CA ARG A 129 14.91 7.27 10.69
C ARG A 129 14.12 6.56 9.59
N GLU A 130 14.58 6.64 8.34
CA GLU A 130 13.94 5.96 7.22
C GLU A 130 14.00 4.45 7.40
N ARG A 131 15.17 3.88 7.74
CA ARG A 131 15.31 2.45 8.05
C ARG A 131 14.40 2.02 9.19
N ASN A 132 14.31 2.80 10.25
CA ASN A 132 13.41 2.51 11.37
C ASN A 132 11.93 2.52 10.94
N ASN A 133 11.52 3.49 10.12
CA ASN A 133 10.17 3.54 9.57
C ASN A 133 9.89 2.35 8.64
N HIS A 134 10.84 1.97 7.79
CA HIS A 134 10.73 0.79 6.93
C HIS A 134 10.60 -0.49 7.76
N ASN A 135 11.40 -0.64 8.83
CA ASN A 135 11.30 -1.78 9.74
C ASN A 135 9.93 -1.87 10.41
N LYS A 136 9.39 -0.75 10.90
CA LYS A 136 8.03 -0.70 11.47
C LYS A 136 6.96 -1.08 10.44
N MET A 137 7.12 -0.62 9.19
CA MET A 137 6.21 -0.99 8.11
C MET A 137 6.28 -2.49 7.81
N VAL A 138 7.49 -3.07 7.76
CA VAL A 138 7.69 -4.51 7.58
C VAL A 138 7.03 -5.30 8.71
N GLU A 139 7.23 -4.91 9.98
CA GLU A 139 6.58 -5.54 11.13
C GLU A 139 5.05 -5.47 11.03
N THR A 140 4.51 -4.31 10.64
CA THR A 140 3.07 -4.11 10.47
C THR A 140 2.51 -5.00 9.35
N LEU A 141 3.21 -5.06 8.21
CA LEU A 141 2.82 -5.91 7.09
C LEU A 141 2.88 -7.39 7.46
N GLN A 142 3.92 -7.83 8.17
CA GLN A 142 4.03 -9.20 8.67
C GLN A 142 2.90 -9.55 9.64
N SER A 143 2.54 -8.64 10.54
CA SER A 143 1.40 -8.84 11.44
C SER A 143 0.10 -9.02 10.66
N LYS A 144 -0.12 -8.18 9.63
CA LYS A 144 -1.32 -8.25 8.79
C LYS A 144 -1.36 -9.52 7.94
N ILE A 145 -0.21 -10.01 7.46
CA ILE A 145 -0.12 -11.30 6.76
C ILE A 145 -0.56 -12.43 7.70
N ARG A 146 -0.02 -12.48 8.93
CA ARG A 146 -0.41 -13.51 9.92
C ARG A 146 -1.90 -13.47 10.26
N GLU A 147 -2.46 -12.26 10.38
CA GLU A 147 -3.89 -12.08 10.61
C GLU A 147 -4.72 -12.61 9.44
N LEU A 148 -4.33 -12.28 8.20
CA LEU A 148 -4.99 -12.78 7.00
C LEU A 148 -4.88 -14.30 6.84
N GLU A 149 -3.72 -14.88 7.13
CA GLU A 149 -3.51 -16.34 7.15
C GLU A 149 -4.43 -17.01 8.17
N THR A 150 -4.49 -16.47 9.40
CA THR A 150 -5.37 -16.98 10.45
C THR A 150 -6.85 -16.90 10.04
N ASN A 151 -7.27 -15.80 9.41
CA ASN A 151 -8.64 -15.64 8.94
C ASN A 151 -8.96 -16.57 7.76
N LEU A 152 -8.00 -16.77 6.87
CA LEU A 152 -8.13 -17.70 5.75
C LEU A 152 -8.32 -19.14 6.25
N ASP A 153 -7.56 -19.56 7.25
CA ASP A 153 -7.66 -20.89 7.82
C ASP A 153 -9.01 -21.09 8.54
N LYS A 154 -9.47 -20.09 9.31
CA LYS A 154 -10.81 -20.12 9.91
C LYS A 154 -11.93 -20.22 8.87
N GLU A 155 -11.85 -19.47 7.78
CA GLU A 155 -12.84 -19.55 6.71
C GLU A 155 -12.77 -20.90 5.99
N LYS A 156 -11.59 -21.48 5.77
CA LYS A 156 -11.46 -22.84 5.23
C LYS A 156 -12.13 -23.88 6.13
N GLU A 157 -11.86 -23.86 7.44
CA GLU A 157 -12.50 -24.74 8.41
C GLU A 157 -14.03 -24.61 8.36
N ARG A 158 -14.53 -23.37 8.29
CA ARG A 158 -15.96 -23.09 8.17
C ARG A 158 -16.55 -23.63 6.86
N TYR A 159 -15.85 -23.49 5.75
CA TYR A 159 -16.25 -24.05 4.45
C TYR A 159 -16.27 -25.58 4.48
N GLU A 160 -15.30 -26.21 5.11
CA GLU A 160 -15.25 -27.67 5.28
C GLU A 160 -16.40 -28.18 6.14
N GLU A 161 -16.74 -27.49 7.24
CA GLU A 161 -17.89 -27.82 8.08
C GLU A 161 -19.20 -27.68 7.29
N LEU A 162 -19.37 -26.60 6.52
CA LEU A 162 -20.55 -26.38 5.69
C LEU A 162 -20.69 -27.46 4.61
N LEU A 163 -19.58 -27.84 3.96
CA LEU A 163 -19.56 -28.92 2.98
C LEU A 163 -19.92 -30.27 3.60
N SER A 164 -19.45 -30.55 4.82
CA SER A 164 -19.82 -31.77 5.54
C SER A 164 -21.33 -31.83 5.80
N LYS A 165 -21.90 -30.74 6.34
CA LYS A 165 -23.34 -30.64 6.60
C LYS A 165 -24.18 -30.78 5.33
N LEU A 166 -23.73 -30.15 4.23
CA LEU A 166 -24.42 -30.25 2.94
C LEU A 166 -24.39 -31.68 2.38
N ARG A 167 -23.27 -32.39 2.54
CA ARG A 167 -23.15 -33.81 2.14
C ARG A 167 -24.06 -34.70 2.97
N GLU A 168 -24.12 -34.51 4.28
CA GLU A 168 -25.02 -35.24 5.16
C GLU A 168 -26.49 -35.03 4.78
N GLU A 169 -26.89 -33.78 4.52
CA GLU A 169 -28.24 -33.45 4.11
C GLU A 169 -28.60 -34.05 2.74
N LEU A 170 -27.67 -34.00 1.78
CA LEU A 170 -27.85 -34.61 0.47
C LEU A 170 -28.04 -36.12 0.59
N GLU A 171 -27.28 -36.79 1.46
CA GLU A 171 -27.40 -38.23 1.64
C GLU A 171 -28.73 -38.62 2.31
N LYS A 172 -29.18 -37.84 3.31
CA LYS A 172 -30.53 -38.00 3.88
C LYS A 172 -31.63 -37.85 2.83
N GLN A 173 -31.52 -36.83 1.96
CA GLN A 173 -32.49 -36.62 0.88
C GLN A 173 -32.50 -37.78 -0.11
N LYS A 174 -31.34 -38.34 -0.47
CA LYS A 174 -31.28 -39.55 -1.31
C LYS A 174 -31.92 -40.75 -0.62
N GLU A 175 -31.68 -40.96 0.68
CA GLU A 175 -32.28 -42.06 1.43
C GLU A 175 -33.81 -41.94 1.45
N ILE A 176 -34.34 -40.74 1.72
CA ILE A 176 -35.78 -40.44 1.68
C ILE A 176 -36.34 -40.73 0.28
N ALA A 177 -35.73 -40.17 -0.77
CA ALA A 177 -36.17 -40.37 -2.15
C ALA A 177 -36.14 -41.86 -2.55
N SER A 178 -35.12 -42.61 -2.12
CA SER A 178 -35.02 -44.05 -2.38
C SER A 178 -36.10 -44.87 -1.67
N THR A 179 -36.49 -44.45 -0.46
CA THR A 179 -37.52 -45.11 0.33
C THR A 179 -38.90 -44.81 -0.23
N GLU A 180 -39.16 -43.55 -0.60
CA GLU A 180 -40.37 -43.14 -1.31
C GLU A 180 -40.54 -43.88 -2.64
N MET A 181 -39.46 -44.01 -3.41
CA MET A 181 -39.47 -44.78 -4.66
C MET A 181 -39.86 -46.25 -4.43
N LYS A 182 -39.24 -46.91 -3.45
CA LYS A 182 -39.60 -48.31 -3.09
C LYS A 182 -41.06 -48.44 -2.66
N ASN A 183 -41.55 -47.51 -1.84
CA ASN A 183 -42.94 -47.50 -1.41
C ASN A 183 -43.89 -47.31 -2.59
N PHE A 184 -43.55 -46.41 -3.52
CA PHE A 184 -44.32 -46.18 -4.73
C PHE A 184 -44.33 -47.40 -5.65
N GLU A 185 -43.19 -48.06 -5.87
CA GLU A 185 -43.09 -49.32 -6.62
C GLU A 185 -43.96 -50.42 -6.02
N GLN A 186 -43.96 -50.55 -4.69
CA GLN A 186 -44.80 -51.52 -3.99
C GLN A 186 -46.29 -51.21 -4.15
N GLN A 187 -46.69 -49.95 -3.99
CA GLN A 187 -48.07 -49.51 -4.22
C GLN A 187 -48.50 -49.78 -5.66
N TYR A 188 -47.66 -49.43 -6.64
CA TYR A 188 -47.92 -49.67 -8.06
C TYR A 188 -48.11 -51.17 -8.36
N SER A 189 -47.25 -52.02 -7.80
CA SER A 189 -47.36 -53.48 -7.91
C SER A 189 -48.68 -54.01 -7.33
N ASN A 190 -49.09 -53.51 -6.16
CA ASN A 190 -50.35 -53.90 -5.53
C ASN A 190 -51.57 -53.44 -6.35
N SER A 191 -51.57 -52.19 -6.82
CA SER A 191 -52.64 -51.68 -7.69
C SER A 191 -52.74 -52.49 -8.99
N ARG A 192 -51.60 -52.90 -9.57
CA ARG A 192 -51.59 -53.76 -10.75
C ARG A 192 -52.24 -55.13 -10.48
N LYS A 193 -51.99 -55.73 -9.31
CA LYS A 193 -52.64 -56.99 -8.90
C LYS A 193 -54.15 -56.81 -8.74
N GLN A 194 -54.59 -55.74 -8.06
CA GLN A 194 -56.01 -55.44 -7.89
C GLN A 194 -56.72 -55.22 -9.24
N ILE A 195 -56.07 -54.56 -10.19
CA ILE A 195 -56.61 -54.40 -11.55
C ILE A 195 -56.74 -55.76 -12.25
N ALA A 196 -55.75 -56.65 -12.10
CA ALA A 196 -55.82 -57.99 -12.67
C ALA A 196 -56.97 -58.81 -12.06
N GLU A 197 -57.12 -58.81 -10.74
CA GLU A 197 -58.22 -59.47 -10.02
C GLU A 197 -59.58 -58.91 -10.43
N LEU A 198 -59.70 -57.58 -10.59
CA LEU A 198 -60.93 -56.94 -11.05
C LEU A 198 -61.28 -57.35 -12.48
N ASN A 199 -60.28 -57.41 -13.38
CA ASN A 199 -60.49 -57.86 -14.75
C ASN A 199 -60.96 -59.32 -14.81
N GLU A 200 -60.41 -60.20 -13.97
CA GLU A 200 -60.90 -61.59 -13.85
C GLU A 200 -62.35 -61.64 -13.36
N LEU A 201 -62.68 -60.85 -12.34
CA LEU A 201 -64.05 -60.78 -11.83
C LEU A 201 -65.03 -60.22 -12.88
N LEU A 202 -64.64 -59.18 -13.62
CA LEU A 202 -65.43 -58.62 -14.71
C LEU A 202 -65.70 -59.67 -15.79
N PHE A 203 -64.68 -60.44 -16.16
CA PHE A 203 -64.82 -61.54 -17.12
C PHE A 203 -65.82 -62.60 -16.63
N GLU A 204 -65.76 -63.00 -15.35
CA GLU A 204 -66.74 -63.93 -14.76
C GLU A 204 -68.16 -63.35 -14.73
N LYS A 205 -68.32 -62.06 -14.45
CA LYS A 205 -69.64 -61.39 -14.47
C LYS A 205 -70.19 -61.28 -15.89
N ASP A 206 -69.36 -60.97 -16.88
CA ASP A 206 -69.76 -60.92 -18.27
C ASP A 206 -70.26 -62.29 -18.76
N LYS A 207 -69.61 -63.39 -18.36
CA LYS A 207 -70.11 -64.75 -18.63
C LYS A 207 -71.52 -64.95 -18.09
N ILE A 208 -71.76 -64.61 -16.82
CA ILE A 208 -73.07 -64.76 -16.18
C ILE A 208 -74.12 -63.93 -16.94
N ILE A 209 -73.80 -62.70 -17.34
CA ILE A 209 -74.71 -61.84 -18.11
C ILE A 209 -75.03 -62.47 -19.48
N GLN A 210 -74.04 -63.03 -20.18
CA GLN A 210 -74.28 -63.70 -21.46
C GLN A 210 -75.27 -64.88 -21.31
N VAL A 211 -75.11 -65.67 -20.26
CA VAL A 211 -76.03 -66.79 -19.92
C VAL A 211 -77.44 -66.28 -19.67
N PHE A 212 -77.60 -65.25 -18.81
CA PHE A 212 -78.91 -64.68 -18.52
C PHE A 212 -79.59 -64.11 -19.76
N LYS A 213 -78.84 -63.40 -20.62
CA LYS A 213 -79.36 -62.88 -21.89
C LYS A 213 -79.91 -64.00 -22.77
N LEU A 214 -79.19 -65.13 -22.84
CA LEU A 214 -79.60 -66.25 -23.66
C LEU A 214 -80.87 -66.93 -23.13
N ASN A 215 -80.93 -67.18 -21.82
CA ASN A 215 -82.14 -67.74 -21.18
C ASN A 215 -83.37 -66.85 -21.40
N TYR A 216 -83.20 -65.52 -21.35
CA TYR A 216 -84.30 -64.59 -21.59
C TYR A 216 -84.75 -64.57 -23.06
N SER A 217 -83.83 -64.72 -24.02
CA SER A 217 -84.19 -64.71 -25.44
C SER A 217 -84.80 -66.03 -25.95
N THR A 218 -84.46 -67.17 -25.35
CA THR A 218 -84.95 -68.49 -25.80
C THR A 218 -86.15 -69.00 -25.01
N GLY A 219 -86.39 -68.57 -23.77
CA GLY A 219 -87.51 -69.05 -22.96
C GLY A 219 -87.37 -70.49 -22.45
N GLU A 220 -86.18 -71.09 -22.59
CA GLU A 220 -85.90 -72.50 -22.27
C GLU A 220 -84.81 -72.68 -21.21
N ASN A 221 -84.77 -73.86 -20.57
CA ASN A 221 -83.75 -74.25 -19.59
C ASN A 221 -82.41 -74.55 -20.28
N ALA A 222 -81.61 -73.52 -20.56
CA ALA A 222 -80.26 -73.69 -21.08
C ALA A 222 -79.28 -74.10 -19.96
N ASN A 223 -78.50 -75.14 -20.18
CA ASN A 223 -77.40 -75.57 -19.33
C ASN A 223 -76.04 -75.21 -19.95
N ILE A 224 -75.07 -74.87 -19.13
CA ILE A 224 -73.74 -74.48 -19.59
C ILE A 224 -72.76 -75.63 -19.36
N ILE A 225 -72.04 -76.02 -20.39
CA ILE A 225 -70.97 -77.02 -20.35
C ILE A 225 -69.65 -76.30 -20.62
N ARG A 226 -68.73 -76.40 -19.66
CA ARG A 226 -67.36 -75.89 -19.82
C ARG A 226 -66.47 -76.99 -20.39
N LEU A 227 -65.82 -76.71 -21.51
CA LEU A 227 -64.87 -77.63 -22.12
C LEU A 227 -63.47 -77.49 -21.48
N PRO A 228 -62.65 -78.57 -21.49
CA PRO A 228 -61.30 -78.55 -20.92
C PRO A 228 -60.35 -77.50 -21.54
N ASN A 229 -60.56 -77.11 -22.80
CA ASN A 229 -59.77 -76.09 -23.50
C ASN A 229 -60.17 -74.64 -23.12
N GLY A 230 -61.15 -74.46 -22.25
CA GLY A 230 -61.64 -73.15 -21.82
C GLY A 230 -62.91 -72.70 -22.54
N GLU A 231 -63.25 -73.32 -23.67
CA GLU A 231 -64.45 -72.97 -24.45
C GLU A 231 -65.75 -73.25 -23.70
N ILE A 232 -66.77 -72.45 -23.98
CA ILE A 232 -68.07 -72.53 -23.33
C ILE A 232 -69.12 -72.95 -24.35
N ILE A 233 -69.83 -74.04 -24.01
CA ILE A 233 -70.88 -74.61 -24.82
C ILE A 233 -72.20 -74.48 -24.07
N ILE A 234 -73.25 -74.10 -24.77
CA ILE A 234 -74.60 -74.01 -24.24
C ILE A 234 -75.41 -75.19 -24.76
N GLU A 235 -75.89 -76.03 -23.85
CA GLU A 235 -76.87 -77.07 -24.10
C GLU A 235 -78.29 -76.48 -24.00
N LEU A 236 -79.03 -76.52 -25.11
CA LEU A 236 -80.43 -76.11 -25.23
C LEU A 236 -81.29 -77.36 -25.42
N ARG A 237 -82.28 -77.58 -24.56
CA ARG A 237 -83.22 -78.70 -24.64
C ARG A 237 -84.58 -78.20 -25.13
N GLU A 238 -84.88 -78.46 -26.40
CA GLU A 238 -86.17 -78.22 -27.06
C GLU A 238 -86.92 -79.54 -27.15
N ASP A 239 -87.96 -79.75 -26.32
CA ASP A 239 -88.86 -80.92 -26.28
C ASP A 239 -88.20 -82.32 -26.33
N ASN A 240 -87.73 -82.74 -27.52
CA ASN A 240 -87.12 -84.04 -27.84
C ASN A 240 -85.69 -83.94 -28.43
N TYR A 241 -85.12 -82.74 -28.60
CA TYR A 241 -83.80 -82.53 -29.20
C TYR A 241 -82.92 -81.64 -28.33
N THR A 242 -81.66 -82.04 -28.17
CA THR A 242 -80.64 -81.26 -27.49
C THR A 242 -79.68 -80.65 -28.51
N HIS A 243 -79.52 -79.33 -28.46
CA HIS A 243 -78.61 -78.58 -29.32
C HIS A 243 -77.49 -77.94 -28.48
N TYR A 244 -76.28 -77.91 -29.00
CA TYR A 244 -75.11 -77.37 -28.33
C TYR A 244 -74.57 -76.17 -29.10
N TYR A 245 -74.37 -75.03 -28.45
CA TYR A 245 -73.87 -73.81 -29.09
C TYR A 245 -72.59 -73.33 -28.45
N ASN A 246 -71.52 -73.19 -29.24
CA ASN A 246 -70.24 -72.66 -28.79
C ASN A 246 -70.28 -71.13 -28.80
N LEU A 247 -70.14 -70.52 -27.63
CA LEU A 247 -70.17 -69.07 -27.47
C LEU A 247 -68.95 -68.36 -28.06
N GLU A 248 -67.80 -69.04 -28.13
CA GLU A 248 -66.56 -68.44 -28.62
C GLU A 248 -66.48 -68.49 -30.14
N THR A 249 -66.94 -69.59 -30.75
CA THR A 249 -66.85 -69.80 -32.21
C THR A 249 -68.17 -69.54 -32.96
N GLY A 250 -69.29 -69.45 -32.25
CA GLY A 250 -70.63 -69.36 -32.84
C GLY A 250 -71.13 -70.66 -33.48
N SER A 251 -70.43 -71.78 -33.28
CA SER A 251 -70.76 -73.07 -33.89
C SER A 251 -71.93 -73.75 -33.19
N LYS A 252 -72.86 -74.34 -33.96
CA LYS A 252 -74.00 -75.13 -33.45
C LYS A 252 -73.76 -76.62 -33.74
N TYR A 253 -73.93 -77.47 -32.74
CA TYR A 253 -73.80 -78.92 -32.82
C TYR A 253 -75.11 -79.58 -32.40
N ASN A 254 -75.42 -80.74 -32.99
CA ASN A 254 -76.39 -81.68 -32.42
C ASN A 254 -75.68 -82.57 -31.37
N GLU A 255 -76.44 -83.41 -30.66
CA GLU A 255 -75.90 -84.29 -29.61
C GLU A 255 -74.76 -85.20 -30.07
N GLY A 256 -74.87 -85.82 -31.26
CA GLY A 256 -73.82 -86.68 -31.79
C GLY A 256 -72.54 -85.94 -32.20
N ASP A 257 -72.69 -84.75 -32.77
CA ASP A 257 -71.59 -83.89 -33.19
C ASP A 257 -70.88 -83.26 -31.99
N PHE A 258 -71.64 -82.90 -30.95
CA PHE A 258 -71.08 -82.41 -29.70
C PHE A 258 -70.26 -83.47 -28.98
N GLU A 259 -70.74 -84.71 -28.88
CA GLU A 259 -69.97 -85.83 -28.30
C GLU A 259 -68.62 -86.04 -29.00
N ARG A 260 -68.60 -85.97 -30.34
CA ARG A 260 -67.35 -86.07 -31.11
C ARG A 260 -66.40 -84.90 -30.84
N TYR A 261 -66.95 -83.69 -30.79
CA TYR A 261 -66.19 -82.48 -30.49
C TYR A 261 -65.61 -82.52 -29.06
N TYR A 262 -66.43 -82.91 -28.09
CA TYR A 262 -66.04 -83.07 -26.70
C TYR A 262 -64.91 -84.08 -26.55
N ARG A 263 -65.00 -85.26 -27.20
CA ARG A 263 -63.94 -86.28 -27.19
C ARG A 263 -62.63 -85.81 -27.81
N MET A 264 -62.70 -85.06 -28.91
CA MET A 264 -61.53 -84.47 -29.55
C MET A 264 -60.78 -83.52 -28.62
N ILE A 265 -61.51 -82.73 -27.83
CA ILE A 265 -60.94 -81.73 -26.92
C ILE A 265 -60.53 -82.34 -25.57
N SER A 266 -61.24 -83.36 -25.10
CA SER A 266 -60.95 -84.07 -23.84
C SER A 266 -59.90 -85.17 -23.98
N GLY A 267 -59.31 -85.36 -25.17
CA GLY A 267 -58.16 -86.24 -25.40
C GLY A 267 -58.48 -87.75 -25.42
N HIS A 268 -59.74 -88.16 -25.58
CA HIS A 268 -60.13 -89.58 -25.69
C HIS A 268 -60.49 -89.95 -27.14
N TYR A 269 -59.50 -90.38 -27.92
CA TYR A 269 -59.70 -90.89 -29.27
C TYR A 269 -59.45 -92.40 -29.32
N ASP A 270 -60.52 -93.21 -29.30
CA ASP A 270 -60.45 -94.60 -29.75
C ASP A 270 -60.42 -94.61 -31.28
N SER A 271 -59.29 -95.04 -31.83
CA SER A 271 -59.09 -95.17 -33.27
C SER A 271 -59.89 -96.38 -33.79
N PRO A 272 -60.70 -96.25 -34.86
CA PRO A 272 -61.20 -97.43 -35.56
C PRO A 272 -60.03 -98.08 -36.31
N GLN A 273 -59.64 -99.29 -35.90
CA GLN A 273 -58.76 -100.16 -36.66
C GLN A 273 -59.35 -100.40 -38.05
N ARG A 274 -58.62 -99.97 -39.09
CA ARG A 274 -58.80 -100.41 -40.47
C ARG A 274 -57.85 -101.58 -40.70
N ASP A 275 -58.38 -102.79 -40.67
CA ASP A 275 -57.80 -103.93 -41.38
C ASP A 275 -58.51 -104.04 -42.74
N PHE A 276 -57.74 -103.83 -43.81
CA PHE A 276 -58.06 -104.21 -45.20
C PHE A 276 -57.40 -105.58 -45.46
N PRO A 277 -57.96 -106.47 -46.30
CA PRO A 277 -58.26 -106.21 -47.72
C PRO A 277 -59.75 -106.14 -48.06
#